data_AF-A0AAF1AJS9-F1
#
_entry.id   AF-A0AAF1AJS9-F1
#
_cell.length_a   1.000
_cell.length_b   1.000
_cell.length_c   1.000
_cell.angle_alpha   90.00
_cell.angle_beta   90.00
_cell.angle_gamma   90.00
#
_symmetry.space_group_name_H-M   'P 1'
#
loop_
_entity.id
_entity.type
_entity.pdbx_description
1 polymer ?
#
loop_
_entity_poly.entity_id
_entity_poly.type
_entity_poly.pdbx_seq_one_letter_code
_entity_poly.pdbx_strand_id
1 'polypeptide(L)'
;MSKKARLIGCNAANQGNSGGVDRISSLPDQLLHHILSFLETRLAVQTSALSKRWKLIWTTLPILNFTWSWSNIRSGNKFINNIFARRNNNSDVLKLNHFFFYESPQFHGVQKLANHAVSHNVRQVNVDVTGADCIVTMKLTGPNAIVLNLKLPFDQFLKKLDSCWRLPALTTLHLVRTDYSKPYKLPASYLVDLPALRTLLLDGFELPSSVSLPALHTLILHIVEFPENMSEFCRVFQALGNLQNLTLFFWTTLRCDCVIDCPQLINLEINYCTSKSGKSIVSSNSGKIMVLTPNIRNFSSVGIFPIEFGAFDLENVNIQLRDSAVIKTVAPSKMKENFKNQFTDMFWGLSRTKILTLDSNIIEALSALSDFLVQTSSPFIMLEYVKVPHGYKESSMSTYLKWFLLGRCRKATIVTTLPQKIEIKEPASSAAKNVPPQDPLTAPTKARAGSKKVHSEVNADRATQIGVTVEG
;
A
#
# COMPACT_ATOMS: atom_id res chain seq x y z
N MET A 1 -1.20 -33.65 51.73
CA MET A 1 -2.11 -32.79 52.53
C MET A 1 -3.06 -32.07 51.58
N SER A 2 -4.35 -31.95 51.90
CA SER A 2 -5.34 -31.31 51.03
C SER A 2 -6.03 -30.14 51.77
N LYS A 3 -6.11 -28.96 51.14
CA LYS A 3 -6.85 -27.81 51.67
C LYS A 3 -8.05 -27.51 50.76
N LYS A 4 -9.18 -28.14 51.08
CA LYS A 4 -10.48 -27.93 50.43
C LYS A 4 -11.19 -26.78 51.15
N ALA A 5 -11.13 -25.57 50.60
CA ALA A 5 -11.81 -24.41 51.18
C ALA A 5 -13.33 -24.62 51.17
N ARG A 6 -13.97 -24.54 52.34
CA ARG A 6 -15.39 -24.81 52.56
C ARG A 6 -16.12 -23.48 52.69
N LEU A 7 -16.84 -23.06 51.63
CA LEU A 7 -17.72 -21.89 51.72
C LEU A 7 -18.86 -22.21 52.71
N ILE A 8 -18.89 -21.47 53.81
CA ILE A 8 -19.99 -21.48 54.78
C ILE A 8 -21.05 -20.51 54.26
N GLY A 9 -22.29 -20.99 54.14
CA GLY A 9 -23.41 -20.14 53.74
C GLY A 9 -23.98 -19.37 54.92
N CYS A 10 -24.17 -18.06 54.74
CA CYS A 10 -24.97 -17.23 55.64
C CYS A 10 -26.18 -16.70 54.86
N ASN A 11 -27.39 -17.18 55.19
CA ASN A 11 -28.61 -16.58 54.70
C ASN A 11 -28.85 -15.26 55.45
N ALA A 12 -28.65 -14.14 54.77
CA ALA A 12 -29.12 -12.83 55.21
C ALA A 12 -30.02 -12.26 54.09
N ALA A 13 -31.34 -12.33 54.29
CA ALA A 13 -32.27 -11.74 53.34
C ALA A 13 -32.27 -10.21 53.52
N ASN A 14 -31.92 -9.46 52.48
CA ASN A 14 -32.18 -8.03 52.44
C ASN A 14 -32.50 -7.60 50.99
N GLN A 15 -33.75 -7.22 50.72
CA GLN A 15 -34.19 -6.82 49.39
C GLN A 15 -33.86 -5.34 49.13
N GLY A 16 -32.62 -5.08 48.72
CA GLY A 16 -32.20 -3.79 48.16
C GLY A 16 -32.06 -3.89 46.65
N ASN A 17 -33.16 -4.04 45.90
CA ASN A 17 -33.11 -4.28 44.44
C ASN A 17 -32.81 -3.00 43.63
N SER A 18 -31.62 -2.42 43.80
CA SER A 18 -30.99 -1.56 42.80
C SER A 18 -30.34 -2.40 41.69
N GLY A 19 -31.10 -3.36 41.14
CA GLY A 19 -30.67 -4.30 40.12
C GLY A 19 -30.43 -3.61 38.78
N GLY A 20 -29.30 -2.93 38.64
CA GLY A 20 -28.85 -2.34 37.39
C GLY A 20 -28.80 -3.40 36.31
N VAL A 21 -29.64 -3.25 35.28
CA VAL A 21 -29.82 -4.25 34.21
C VAL A 21 -28.47 -4.63 33.60
N ASP A 22 -28.13 -5.92 33.64
CA ASP A 22 -26.92 -6.45 33.01
C ASP A 22 -27.08 -6.46 31.47
N ARG A 23 -26.91 -5.26 30.91
CA ARG A 23 -26.91 -5.01 29.46
C ARG A 23 -25.76 -5.73 28.76
N ILE A 24 -24.67 -6.05 29.47
CA ILE A 24 -23.49 -6.70 28.91
C ILE A 24 -23.79 -8.19 28.64
N SER A 25 -24.44 -8.88 29.58
CA SER A 25 -24.91 -10.26 29.36
C SER A 25 -26.04 -10.37 28.33
N SER A 26 -26.74 -9.28 28.00
CA SER A 26 -27.77 -9.27 26.94
C SER A 26 -27.24 -9.00 25.52
N LEU A 27 -25.99 -8.54 25.34
CA LEU A 27 -25.40 -8.32 24.01
C LEU A 27 -25.32 -9.63 23.22
N PRO A 28 -25.54 -9.64 21.89
CA PRO A 28 -25.27 -10.81 21.03
C PRO A 28 -23.78 -11.19 20.97
N ASP A 29 -23.47 -12.47 20.71
CA ASP A 29 -22.09 -12.99 20.64
C ASP A 29 -21.19 -12.18 19.70
N GLN A 30 -21.74 -11.71 18.57
CA GLN A 30 -21.05 -10.88 17.57
C GLN A 30 -20.55 -9.55 18.15
N LEU A 31 -21.32 -8.89 19.03
CA LEU A 31 -20.90 -7.66 19.70
C LEU A 31 -19.87 -7.96 20.79
N LEU A 32 -20.00 -9.09 21.49
CA LEU A 32 -18.98 -9.54 22.45
C LEU A 32 -17.65 -9.85 21.74
N HIS A 33 -17.68 -10.50 20.58
CA HIS A 33 -16.50 -10.69 19.71
C HIS A 33 -15.90 -9.36 19.25
N HIS A 34 -16.72 -8.38 18.86
CA HIS A 34 -16.25 -7.07 18.45
C HIS A 34 -15.52 -6.35 19.61
N ILE A 35 -16.14 -6.28 20.79
CA ILE A 35 -15.55 -5.69 22.01
C ILE A 35 -14.23 -6.39 22.37
N LEU A 36 -14.22 -7.72 22.37
CA LEU A 36 -13.03 -8.50 22.70
C LEU A 36 -11.93 -8.43 21.62
N SER A 37 -12.25 -8.07 20.37
CA SER A 37 -11.26 -7.97 19.29
C SER A 37 -10.26 -6.82 19.45
N PHE A 38 -10.61 -5.81 20.26
CA PHE A 38 -9.72 -4.72 20.67
C PHE A 38 -8.75 -5.11 21.80
N LEU A 39 -8.91 -6.30 22.40
CA LEU A 39 -8.08 -6.77 23.52
C LEU A 39 -6.98 -7.73 23.06
N GLU A 40 -5.95 -7.88 23.90
CA GLU A 40 -5.06 -9.03 23.81
C GLU A 40 -5.81 -10.33 24.12
N THR A 41 -5.44 -11.43 23.45
CA THR A 41 -6.05 -12.76 23.67
C THR A 41 -5.94 -13.17 25.14
N ARG A 42 -4.89 -12.74 25.86
CA ARG A 42 -4.73 -12.96 27.30
C ARG A 42 -5.85 -12.32 28.12
N LEU A 43 -6.16 -11.06 27.86
CA LEU A 43 -7.23 -10.31 28.54
C LEU A 43 -8.60 -10.89 28.14
N ALA A 44 -8.80 -11.18 26.86
CA ALA A 44 -10.03 -11.81 26.37
C ALA A 44 -10.28 -13.18 27.03
N VAL A 45 -9.25 -13.99 27.23
CA VAL A 45 -9.35 -15.27 27.96
C VAL A 45 -9.61 -15.05 29.45
N GLN A 46 -9.10 -13.98 30.08
CA GLN A 46 -9.44 -13.67 31.48
C GLN A 46 -10.93 -13.34 31.67
N THR A 47 -11.62 -12.80 30.66
CA THR A 47 -13.08 -12.59 30.73
C THR A 47 -13.90 -13.88 30.89
N SER A 48 -13.30 -15.06 30.66
CA SER A 48 -13.94 -16.37 30.93
C SER A 48 -14.37 -16.56 32.39
N ALA A 49 -13.84 -15.76 33.33
CA ALA A 49 -14.27 -15.73 34.72
C ALA A 49 -15.63 -15.03 34.95
N LEU A 50 -16.11 -14.20 34.02
CA LEU A 50 -17.33 -13.39 34.20
C LEU A 50 -18.60 -14.24 34.21
N SER A 51 -18.75 -15.19 33.28
CA SER A 51 -19.86 -16.14 33.28
C SER A 51 -19.63 -17.38 32.41
N LYS A 52 -20.51 -18.38 32.54
CA LYS A 52 -20.52 -19.58 31.70
C LYS A 52 -20.53 -19.26 30.19
N ARG A 53 -21.17 -18.15 29.78
CA ARG A 53 -21.20 -17.70 28.37
C ARG A 53 -19.83 -17.18 27.94
N TRP A 54 -19.26 -16.24 28.69
CA TRP A 54 -17.94 -15.65 28.41
C TRP A 54 -16.82 -16.70 28.36
N LYS A 55 -16.94 -17.79 29.13
CA LYS A 55 -16.04 -18.95 29.05
C LYS A 55 -16.02 -19.63 27.67
N LEU A 56 -17.06 -19.47 26.85
CA LEU A 56 -17.17 -19.98 25.48
C LEU A 56 -16.85 -18.91 24.43
N ILE A 57 -17.26 -17.64 24.64
CA ILE A 57 -17.06 -16.53 23.67
C ILE A 57 -15.60 -16.43 23.19
N TRP A 58 -14.62 -16.53 24.09
CA TRP A 58 -13.21 -16.39 23.70
C TRP A 58 -12.74 -17.53 22.76
N THR A 59 -13.35 -18.72 22.85
CA THR A 59 -12.97 -19.89 22.03
C THR A 59 -13.37 -19.75 20.56
N THR A 60 -14.20 -18.77 20.23
CA THR A 60 -14.72 -18.52 18.87
C THR A 60 -14.28 -17.16 18.30
N LEU A 61 -13.45 -16.38 19.01
CA LEU A 61 -13.02 -15.03 18.60
C LEU A 61 -12.40 -14.99 17.20
N PRO A 62 -12.84 -14.12 16.29
CA PRO A 62 -12.29 -14.04 14.92
C PRO A 62 -10.91 -13.36 14.85
N ILE A 63 -10.42 -12.74 15.94
CA ILE A 63 -9.12 -12.06 16.00
C ILE A 63 -8.36 -12.56 17.22
N LEU A 64 -7.09 -12.95 17.00
CA LEU A 64 -6.17 -13.38 18.04
C LEU A 64 -4.95 -12.45 18.08
N ASN A 65 -4.84 -11.69 19.18
CA ASN A 65 -3.74 -10.75 19.45
C ASN A 65 -2.79 -11.33 20.52
N PHE A 66 -1.50 -11.45 20.22
CA PHE A 66 -0.49 -11.99 21.13
C PHE A 66 0.76 -11.09 21.21
N THR A 67 0.78 -10.14 22.13
CA THR A 67 1.97 -9.38 22.53
C THR A 67 2.71 -10.15 23.64
N TRP A 68 4.05 -10.24 23.61
CA TRP A 68 4.78 -10.85 24.72
C TRP A 68 6.19 -10.30 24.95
N SER A 69 6.55 -10.10 26.22
CA SER A 69 7.87 -9.59 26.62
C SER A 69 8.93 -10.70 26.74
N TRP A 70 10.18 -10.34 26.44
CA TRP A 70 11.40 -11.12 26.65
C TRP A 70 11.42 -11.90 27.97
N SER A 71 11.09 -11.23 29.08
CA SER A 71 11.06 -11.79 30.44
C SER A 71 10.11 -12.99 30.65
N ASN A 72 9.19 -13.27 29.73
CA ASN A 72 8.15 -14.29 29.93
C ASN A 72 8.01 -15.31 28.77
N ILE A 73 8.99 -15.43 27.85
CA ILE A 73 8.89 -16.23 26.60
C ILE A 73 8.33 -17.66 26.81
N ARG A 74 8.86 -18.42 27.79
CA ARG A 74 8.38 -19.80 28.06
C ARG A 74 6.90 -19.84 28.49
N SER A 75 6.47 -18.87 29.29
CA SER A 75 5.09 -18.71 29.73
C SER A 75 4.17 -18.30 28.57
N GLY A 76 4.64 -17.41 27.68
CA GLY A 76 3.92 -16.99 26.47
C GLY A 76 3.72 -18.15 25.50
N ASN A 77 4.79 -18.86 25.16
CA ASN A 77 4.69 -20.07 24.34
C ASN A 77 3.72 -21.09 24.95
N LYS A 78 3.79 -21.36 26.27
CA LYS A 78 2.84 -22.27 26.93
C LYS A 78 1.39 -21.75 26.86
N PHE A 79 1.17 -20.44 27.00
CA PHE A 79 -0.14 -19.82 26.84
C PHE A 79 -0.69 -19.97 25.42
N ILE A 80 0.08 -19.60 24.39
CA ILE A 80 -0.30 -19.68 22.98
C ILE A 80 -0.65 -21.13 22.57
N ASN A 81 0.19 -22.09 22.96
CA ASN A 81 -0.10 -23.51 22.73
C ASN A 81 -1.41 -23.95 23.42
N ASN A 82 -1.69 -23.47 24.64
CA ASN A 82 -2.94 -23.74 25.34
C ASN A 82 -4.16 -23.09 24.68
N ILE A 83 -4.02 -21.92 24.02
CA ILE A 83 -5.10 -21.30 23.25
C ILE A 83 -5.41 -22.14 22.01
N PHE A 84 -4.39 -22.47 21.21
CA PHE A 84 -4.55 -23.28 20.00
C PHE A 84 -5.10 -24.69 20.29
N ALA A 85 -4.78 -25.28 21.45
CA ALA A 85 -5.29 -26.58 21.88
C ALA A 85 -6.66 -26.55 22.57
N ARG A 86 -7.28 -25.37 22.77
CA ARG A 86 -8.57 -25.20 23.50
C ARG A 86 -9.58 -24.28 22.82
N ARG A 87 -9.24 -23.75 21.63
CA ARG A 87 -10.14 -23.02 20.76
C ARG A 87 -11.21 -23.96 20.19
N ASN A 88 -12.33 -23.43 19.70
CA ASN A 88 -13.19 -24.16 18.80
C ASN A 88 -12.53 -24.24 17.41
N ASN A 89 -12.11 -25.45 17.00
CA ASN A 89 -11.49 -25.69 15.69
C ASN A 89 -12.45 -25.40 14.52
N ASN A 90 -13.77 -25.44 14.76
CA ASN A 90 -14.79 -25.12 13.76
C ASN A 90 -15.07 -23.60 13.68
N SER A 91 -14.16 -22.75 14.15
CA SER A 91 -14.31 -21.29 14.14
C SER A 91 -13.07 -20.61 13.55
N ASP A 92 -13.23 -20.14 12.31
CA ASP A 92 -12.25 -19.35 11.56
C ASP A 92 -11.58 -18.27 12.42
N VAL A 93 -10.31 -18.01 12.13
CA VAL A 93 -9.58 -16.86 12.68
C VAL A 93 -9.31 -15.91 11.54
N LEU A 94 -10.02 -14.78 11.46
CA LEU A 94 -9.83 -13.80 10.40
C LEU A 94 -8.46 -13.13 10.47
N LYS A 95 -7.97 -12.84 11.69
CA LYS A 95 -6.66 -12.21 11.92
C LYS A 95 -5.87 -12.85 13.06
N LEU A 96 -4.59 -13.08 12.83
CA LEU A 96 -3.64 -13.55 13.84
C LEU A 96 -2.47 -12.55 13.91
N ASN A 97 -2.37 -11.82 15.02
CA ASN A 97 -1.35 -10.81 15.28
C ASN A 97 -0.39 -11.30 16.37
N HIS A 98 0.92 -11.25 16.10
CA HIS A 98 1.94 -11.68 17.05
C HIS A 98 3.11 -10.68 17.12
N PHE A 99 3.39 -10.17 18.32
CA PHE A 99 4.44 -9.17 18.57
C PHE A 99 5.40 -9.68 19.65
N PHE A 100 6.69 -9.72 19.33
CA PHE A 100 7.76 -10.28 20.17
C PHE A 100 8.97 -9.37 20.31
N PHE A 101 9.46 -9.29 21.55
CA PHE A 101 10.69 -8.61 21.95
C PHE A 101 11.61 -9.64 22.61
N TYR A 102 12.87 -9.71 22.19
CA TYR A 102 13.68 -10.93 22.31
C TYR A 102 15.19 -10.62 22.52
N GLU A 103 15.92 -11.55 23.16
CA GLU A 103 17.41 -11.70 23.08
C GLU A 103 17.88 -13.19 23.10
N SER A 104 16.96 -14.17 23.02
CA SER A 104 17.13 -15.62 23.31
C SER A 104 17.07 -16.66 22.13
N PRO A 105 18.15 -17.17 21.47
CA PRO A 105 18.14 -17.75 20.10
C PRO A 105 17.40 -19.08 19.80
N GLN A 106 16.36 -19.46 20.54
CA GLN A 106 15.65 -20.75 20.37
C GLN A 106 14.12 -20.60 20.29
N PHE A 107 13.62 -19.83 19.32
CA PHE A 107 12.18 -19.52 19.18
C PHE A 107 11.44 -20.38 18.13
N HIS A 108 11.04 -21.59 18.51
CA HIS A 108 10.23 -22.49 17.66
C HIS A 108 8.71 -22.14 17.60
N GLY A 109 8.27 -21.00 18.13
CA GLY A 109 6.84 -20.68 18.23
C GLY A 109 6.17 -20.35 16.90
N VAL A 110 6.88 -19.72 15.95
CA VAL A 110 6.28 -19.27 14.69
C VAL A 110 5.87 -20.43 13.77
N GLN A 111 6.58 -21.56 13.74
CA GLN A 111 6.11 -22.69 12.92
C GLN A 111 4.79 -23.28 13.47
N LYS A 112 4.54 -23.19 14.79
CA LYS A 112 3.22 -23.53 15.36
C LYS A 112 2.16 -22.49 15.02
N LEU A 113 2.55 -21.21 14.99
CA LEU A 113 1.71 -20.10 14.51
C LEU A 113 1.25 -20.37 13.06
N ALA A 114 2.18 -20.76 12.19
CA ALA A 114 1.91 -21.08 10.79
C ALA A 114 0.99 -22.29 10.64
N ASN A 115 1.26 -23.38 11.37
CA ASN A 115 0.40 -24.57 11.36
C ASN A 115 -1.04 -24.24 11.83
N HIS A 116 -1.19 -23.40 12.85
CA HIS A 116 -2.51 -22.92 13.31
C HIS A 116 -3.18 -22.01 12.27
N ALA A 117 -2.42 -21.12 11.65
CA ALA A 117 -2.92 -20.20 10.63
C ALA A 117 -3.44 -20.93 9.38
N VAL A 118 -2.71 -21.95 8.93
CA VAL A 118 -3.13 -22.85 7.83
C VAL A 118 -4.40 -23.62 8.20
N SER A 119 -4.44 -24.26 9.37
CA SER A 119 -5.56 -25.11 9.78
C SER A 119 -6.87 -24.35 10.08
N HIS A 120 -6.80 -23.04 10.32
CA HIS A 120 -7.97 -22.19 10.62
C HIS A 120 -8.22 -21.11 9.55
N ASN A 121 -7.77 -21.33 8.30
CA ASN A 121 -8.02 -20.50 7.13
C ASN A 121 -7.72 -18.99 7.34
N VAL A 122 -6.61 -18.67 8.01
CA VAL A 122 -6.36 -17.30 8.47
C VAL A 122 -6.15 -16.31 7.33
N ARG A 123 -7.01 -15.29 7.25
CA ARG A 123 -6.98 -14.28 6.17
C ARG A 123 -5.89 -13.22 6.35
N GLN A 124 -5.43 -12.97 7.58
CA GLN A 124 -4.31 -12.06 7.85
C GLN A 124 -3.40 -12.60 8.95
N VAL A 125 -2.11 -12.73 8.65
CA VAL A 125 -1.05 -13.11 9.59
C VAL A 125 -0.06 -11.95 9.70
N ASN A 126 0.02 -11.33 10.89
CA ASN A 126 0.98 -10.29 11.21
C ASN A 126 1.96 -10.85 12.25
N VAL A 127 3.26 -10.86 11.94
CA VAL A 127 4.32 -11.30 12.85
C VAL A 127 5.41 -10.23 12.92
N ASP A 128 5.65 -9.72 14.12
CA ASP A 128 6.74 -8.79 14.44
C ASP A 128 7.65 -9.43 15.48
N VAL A 129 8.94 -9.59 15.14
CA VAL A 129 9.99 -10.12 16.01
C VAL A 129 11.15 -9.13 16.00
N THR A 130 11.39 -8.49 17.14
CA THR A 130 12.51 -7.56 17.32
C THR A 130 13.59 -8.14 18.25
N GLY A 131 14.82 -8.20 17.74
CA GLY A 131 16.05 -8.60 18.45
C GLY A 131 16.87 -9.66 17.69
N ALA A 132 18.14 -9.87 18.08
CA ALA A 132 19.15 -10.53 17.24
C ALA A 132 19.34 -12.05 17.48
N ASP A 133 19.49 -12.84 16.41
CA ASP A 133 19.71 -14.31 16.43
C ASP A 133 18.43 -15.19 16.46
N CYS A 134 17.25 -14.61 16.21
CA CYS A 134 15.98 -15.35 16.22
C CYS A 134 15.77 -16.19 14.95
N ILE A 135 16.14 -17.48 14.97
CA ILE A 135 15.85 -18.43 13.88
C ILE A 135 14.35 -18.75 13.87
N VAL A 136 13.68 -18.38 12.79
CA VAL A 136 12.28 -18.75 12.51
C VAL A 136 12.23 -19.61 11.25
N THR A 137 11.37 -20.62 11.25
CA THR A 137 10.87 -21.27 10.03
C THR A 137 9.37 -21.07 9.97
N MET A 138 8.84 -20.86 8.76
CA MET A 138 7.43 -20.56 8.57
C MET A 138 6.91 -21.11 7.24
N LYS A 139 6.55 -22.40 7.23
CA LYS A 139 5.82 -23.02 6.13
C LYS A 139 4.32 -22.78 6.30
N LEU A 140 3.81 -21.77 5.59
CA LEU A 140 2.38 -21.63 5.29
C LEU A 140 2.09 -22.37 3.97
N THR A 141 0.95 -23.05 3.87
CA THR A 141 0.47 -23.73 2.65
C THR A 141 -1.02 -23.99 2.81
N GLY A 142 -1.88 -23.34 2.02
CA GLY A 142 -3.33 -23.47 2.14
C GLY A 142 -4.10 -22.83 0.98
N PRO A 143 -5.40 -23.14 0.81
CA PRO A 143 -6.19 -22.72 -0.36
C PRO A 143 -6.72 -21.29 -0.26
N ASN A 144 -6.78 -20.71 0.94
CA ASN A 144 -7.40 -19.41 1.18
C ASN A 144 -6.38 -18.26 1.18
N ALA A 145 -6.81 -17.10 0.70
CA ALA A 145 -5.95 -15.94 0.51
C ALA A 145 -5.53 -15.27 1.82
N ILE A 146 -4.24 -14.95 1.91
CA ILE A 146 -3.57 -14.45 3.12
C ILE A 146 -2.97 -13.07 2.84
N VAL A 147 -3.19 -12.13 3.75
CA VAL A 147 -2.34 -10.94 3.93
C VAL A 147 -1.22 -11.33 4.90
N LEU A 148 0.02 -11.33 4.44
CA LEU A 148 1.19 -11.73 5.23
C LEU A 148 2.12 -10.55 5.48
N ASN A 149 2.22 -10.13 6.75
CA ASN A 149 3.11 -9.06 7.17
C ASN A 149 4.15 -9.63 8.14
N LEU A 150 5.42 -9.59 7.75
CA LEU A 150 6.55 -10.15 8.50
C LEU A 150 7.59 -9.07 8.77
N LYS A 151 7.78 -8.71 10.04
CA LYS A 151 8.86 -7.84 10.52
C LYS A 151 9.84 -8.67 11.34
N LEU A 152 11.03 -8.94 10.81
CA LEU A 152 11.96 -9.95 11.35
C LEU A 152 13.45 -9.52 11.24
N PRO A 153 14.38 -10.16 11.99
CA PRO A 153 15.83 -10.03 11.79
C PRO A 153 16.31 -10.94 10.63
N PHE A 154 16.09 -10.51 9.38
CA PHE A 154 16.22 -11.38 8.20
C PHE A 154 17.64 -11.93 7.92
N ASP A 155 18.72 -11.26 8.34
CA ASP A 155 20.12 -11.59 7.98
C ASP A 155 20.61 -12.95 8.48
N GLN A 156 19.97 -13.49 9.53
CA GLN A 156 20.25 -14.83 10.07
C GLN A 156 19.14 -15.83 9.72
N PHE A 157 17.89 -15.35 9.62
CA PHE A 157 16.71 -16.12 9.23
C PHE A 157 16.90 -16.79 7.86
N LEU A 158 17.23 -16.01 6.81
CA LEU A 158 17.29 -16.48 5.42
C LEU A 158 18.40 -17.52 5.13
N LYS A 159 19.34 -17.72 6.07
CA LYS A 159 20.39 -18.74 5.99
C LYS A 159 19.90 -20.15 6.38
N LYS A 160 18.66 -20.30 6.88
CA LYS A 160 18.15 -21.55 7.48
C LYS A 160 16.71 -21.93 7.10
N LEU A 161 16.05 -21.24 6.15
CA LEU A 161 14.79 -21.76 5.60
C LEU A 161 15.06 -22.67 4.39
N ASP A 162 14.31 -23.77 4.32
CA ASP A 162 14.06 -24.45 3.06
C ASP A 162 13.43 -23.47 2.08
N SER A 163 14.03 -23.33 0.90
CA SER A 163 14.13 -22.05 0.19
C SER A 163 12.89 -21.57 -0.59
N CYS A 164 11.71 -22.20 -0.42
CA CYS A 164 10.52 -21.96 -1.25
C CYS A 164 9.25 -21.65 -0.43
N TRP A 165 8.71 -20.44 -0.57
CA TRP A 165 7.39 -20.06 -0.06
C TRP A 165 6.29 -20.38 -1.07
N ARG A 166 5.58 -21.50 -0.88
CA ARG A 166 4.46 -21.93 -1.74
C ARG A 166 3.13 -21.37 -1.26
N LEU A 167 2.84 -20.13 -1.67
CA LEU A 167 1.70 -19.36 -1.19
C LEU A 167 0.80 -18.92 -2.38
N PRO A 168 0.16 -19.87 -3.09
CA PRO A 168 -0.52 -19.61 -4.36
C PRO A 168 -1.69 -18.62 -4.26
N ALA A 169 -2.28 -18.46 -3.06
CA ALA A 169 -3.36 -17.53 -2.79
C ALA A 169 -2.91 -16.21 -2.13
N LEU A 170 -1.61 -15.98 -1.94
CA LEU A 170 -1.09 -14.78 -1.28
C LEU A 170 -1.35 -13.52 -2.12
N THR A 171 -2.13 -12.57 -1.59
CA THR A 171 -2.45 -11.31 -2.31
C THR A 171 -1.62 -10.13 -1.85
N THR A 172 -1.12 -10.16 -0.60
CA THR A 172 -0.35 -9.06 0.00
C THR A 172 0.80 -9.63 0.82
N LEU A 173 2.01 -9.16 0.54
CA LEU A 173 3.24 -9.55 1.24
C LEU A 173 3.99 -8.29 1.66
N HIS A 174 4.10 -8.03 2.97
CA HIS A 174 4.97 -6.99 3.51
C HIS A 174 6.13 -7.65 4.26
N LEU A 175 7.36 -7.40 3.83
CA LEU A 175 8.59 -7.82 4.51
C LEU A 175 9.31 -6.58 5.05
N VAL A 176 9.58 -6.56 6.36
CA VAL A 176 10.28 -5.47 7.03
C VAL A 176 11.47 -6.02 7.80
N ARG A 177 12.68 -5.57 7.47
CA ARG A 177 13.91 -5.99 8.13
C ARG A 177 14.25 -5.05 9.28
N THR A 178 14.51 -5.62 10.47
CA THR A 178 14.75 -4.81 11.68
C THR A 178 16.19 -4.32 11.83
N ASP A 179 17.11 -4.77 10.96
CA ASP A 179 18.50 -4.31 10.90
C ASP A 179 18.70 -3.42 9.67
N TYR A 180 19.20 -2.19 9.90
CA TYR A 180 19.42 -1.15 8.89
C TYR A 180 20.92 -0.78 8.75
N SER A 181 21.81 -1.77 8.91
CA SER A 181 23.26 -1.62 8.78
C SER A 181 23.72 -1.52 7.31
N LYS A 182 23.16 -2.34 6.43
CA LYS A 182 23.33 -2.38 4.96
C LYS A 182 22.08 -2.97 4.31
N PRO A 183 21.79 -2.75 3.01
CA PRO A 183 20.74 -3.48 2.29
C PRO A 183 20.98 -5.00 2.28
N TYR A 184 19.91 -5.78 2.07
CA TYR A 184 19.99 -7.23 1.93
C TYR A 184 19.31 -7.69 0.63
N LYS A 185 20.03 -8.41 -0.24
CA LYS A 185 19.48 -9.00 -1.47
C LYS A 185 18.53 -10.15 -1.16
N LEU A 186 17.23 -9.93 -1.30
CA LEU A 186 16.21 -10.96 -1.11
C LEU A 186 16.37 -12.04 -2.20
N PRO A 187 16.59 -13.33 -1.87
CA PRO A 187 16.76 -14.36 -2.88
C PRO A 187 15.47 -14.57 -3.68
N ALA A 188 15.59 -14.70 -5.00
CA ALA A 188 14.44 -14.82 -5.90
C ALA A 188 13.47 -15.95 -5.52
N SER A 189 13.98 -17.05 -4.93
CA SER A 189 13.18 -18.22 -4.54
C SER A 189 12.05 -17.94 -3.54
N TYR A 190 12.11 -16.84 -2.78
CA TYR A 190 11.02 -16.41 -1.90
C TYR A 190 9.87 -15.72 -2.65
N LEU A 191 10.05 -15.37 -3.92
CA LEU A 191 9.08 -14.66 -4.75
C LEU A 191 8.59 -15.45 -5.99
N VAL A 192 9.15 -16.64 -6.29
CA VAL A 192 8.76 -17.44 -7.47
C VAL A 192 7.32 -17.97 -7.38
N ASP A 193 6.98 -18.68 -6.29
CA ASP A 193 5.71 -19.42 -6.16
C ASP A 193 4.54 -18.54 -5.65
N LEU A 194 4.44 -17.27 -6.10
CA LEU A 194 3.49 -16.25 -5.63
C LEU A 194 2.52 -15.69 -6.73
N PRO A 195 1.79 -16.54 -7.49
CA PRO A 195 1.01 -16.13 -8.67
C PRO A 195 -0.15 -15.17 -8.41
N ALA A 196 -0.68 -15.07 -7.20
CA ALA A 196 -1.80 -14.19 -6.84
C ALA A 196 -1.37 -12.83 -6.23
N LEU A 197 -0.07 -12.56 -6.12
CA LEU A 197 0.45 -11.41 -5.37
C LEU A 197 0.14 -10.09 -6.06
N ARG A 198 -0.67 -9.25 -5.40
CA ARG A 198 -1.09 -7.92 -5.90
C ARG A 198 -0.33 -6.76 -5.26
N THR A 199 0.10 -6.93 -4.01
CA THR A 199 0.81 -5.90 -3.23
C THR A 199 2.07 -6.48 -2.60
N LEU A 200 3.23 -5.92 -2.94
CA LEU A 200 4.51 -6.25 -2.32
C LEU A 200 5.08 -4.99 -1.65
N LEU A 201 5.40 -5.09 -0.36
CA LEU A 201 6.21 -4.12 0.37
C LEU A 201 7.50 -4.79 0.83
N LEU A 202 8.63 -4.15 0.53
CA LEU A 202 9.95 -4.53 1.03
C LEU A 202 10.55 -3.33 1.77
N ASP A 203 10.96 -3.52 3.03
CA ASP A 203 11.71 -2.54 3.81
C ASP A 203 13.01 -3.15 4.30
N GLY A 204 14.14 -2.55 3.89
CA GLY A 204 15.49 -3.03 4.17
C GLY A 204 15.98 -4.15 3.24
N PHE A 205 15.36 -4.33 2.07
CA PHE A 205 15.76 -5.32 1.06
C PHE A 205 15.97 -4.72 -0.32
N GLU A 206 16.93 -5.28 -1.06
CA GLU A 206 16.99 -5.15 -2.52
C GLU A 206 16.07 -6.19 -3.16
N LEU A 207 15.34 -5.78 -4.19
CA LEU A 207 14.51 -6.64 -5.04
C LEU A 207 15.42 -7.44 -6.00
N PRO A 208 15.24 -8.77 -6.17
CA PRO A 208 16.12 -9.58 -7.02
C PRO A 208 16.01 -9.21 -8.51
N SER A 209 17.15 -9.25 -9.22
CA SER A 209 17.27 -8.82 -10.62
C SER A 209 16.54 -9.70 -11.64
N SER A 210 16.06 -10.86 -11.22
CA SER A 210 15.10 -11.69 -11.95
C SER A 210 13.92 -12.05 -11.05
N VAL A 211 12.79 -11.35 -11.27
CA VAL A 211 11.54 -11.61 -10.57
C VAL A 211 10.37 -11.52 -11.56
N SER A 212 9.42 -12.46 -11.45
CA SER A 212 8.21 -12.48 -12.28
C SER A 212 7.00 -12.52 -11.35
N LEU A 213 6.30 -11.39 -11.25
CA LEU A 213 5.11 -11.22 -10.39
C LEU A 213 3.94 -10.75 -11.27
N PRO A 214 3.36 -11.63 -12.11
CA PRO A 214 2.43 -11.24 -13.16
C PRO A 214 1.12 -10.63 -12.64
N ALA A 215 0.76 -10.86 -11.38
CA ALA A 215 -0.41 -10.26 -10.73
C ALA A 215 -0.13 -8.96 -9.96
N LEU A 216 1.11 -8.45 -9.94
CA LEU A 216 1.50 -7.33 -9.07
C LEU A 216 0.93 -6.00 -9.58
N HIS A 217 0.12 -5.34 -8.75
CA HIS A 217 -0.47 -4.02 -9.03
C HIS A 217 0.18 -2.91 -8.21
N THR A 218 0.80 -3.24 -7.06
CA THR A 218 1.42 -2.29 -6.12
C THR A 218 2.76 -2.80 -5.62
N LEU A 219 3.80 -1.97 -5.73
CA LEU A 219 5.15 -2.22 -5.22
C LEU A 219 5.60 -1.04 -4.35
N ILE A 220 6.05 -1.34 -3.13
CA ILE A 220 6.56 -0.35 -2.18
C ILE A 220 7.96 -0.79 -1.77
N LEU A 221 8.97 0.02 -2.06
CA LEU A 221 10.36 -0.24 -1.71
C LEU A 221 10.86 0.83 -0.72
N HIS A 222 11.05 0.43 0.54
CA HIS A 222 11.78 1.21 1.52
C HIS A 222 13.25 0.75 1.57
N ILE A 223 14.17 1.71 1.48
CA ILE A 223 15.62 1.50 1.34
C ILE A 223 15.97 0.90 -0.03
N VAL A 224 15.77 1.71 -1.08
CA VAL A 224 16.55 1.56 -2.31
C VAL A 224 17.87 2.30 -2.10
N GLU A 225 18.95 1.55 -1.80
CA GLU A 225 20.30 2.02 -2.12
C GLU A 225 20.57 1.69 -3.59
N PHE A 226 21.10 2.66 -4.33
CA PHE A 226 21.38 2.47 -5.75
C PHE A 226 22.61 1.55 -5.94
N PRO A 227 22.47 0.40 -6.63
CA PRO A 227 23.63 -0.38 -7.05
C PRO A 227 24.48 0.45 -8.03
N GLU A 228 25.80 0.26 -8.00
CA GLU A 228 26.72 0.98 -8.90
C GLU A 228 26.42 0.73 -10.39
N ASN A 229 25.79 -0.41 -10.70
CA ASN A 229 25.21 -0.72 -12.00
C ASN A 229 23.67 -0.66 -11.96
N MET A 230 23.10 0.43 -12.47
CA MET A 230 21.65 0.64 -12.53
C MET A 230 20.91 -0.20 -13.59
N SER A 231 21.63 -0.81 -14.55
CA SER A 231 20.99 -1.50 -15.67
C SER A 231 20.19 -2.74 -15.28
N GLU A 232 20.57 -3.44 -14.20
CA GLU A 232 19.78 -4.55 -13.65
C GLU A 232 18.49 -4.06 -12.99
N PHE A 233 18.56 -2.99 -12.18
CA PHE A 233 17.40 -2.44 -11.47
C PHE A 233 16.32 -1.92 -12.43
N CYS A 234 16.74 -1.25 -13.51
CA CYS A 234 15.83 -0.75 -14.55
C CYS A 234 15.11 -1.90 -15.30
N ARG A 235 15.79 -3.03 -15.53
CA ARG A 235 15.18 -4.23 -16.14
C ARG A 235 14.09 -4.86 -15.27
N VAL A 236 14.20 -4.77 -13.95
CA VAL A 236 13.16 -5.29 -13.05
C VAL A 236 11.86 -4.50 -13.18
N PHE A 237 11.92 -3.17 -13.31
CA PHE A 237 10.73 -2.36 -13.60
C PHE A 237 10.06 -2.78 -14.91
N GLN A 238 10.84 -3.00 -15.97
CA GLN A 238 10.33 -3.44 -17.27
C GLN A 238 9.67 -4.83 -17.23
N ALA A 239 10.12 -5.71 -16.33
CA ALA A 239 9.51 -7.03 -16.10
C ALA A 239 8.16 -6.96 -15.34
N LEU A 240 7.89 -5.88 -14.60
CA LEU A 240 6.67 -5.72 -13.80
C LEU A 240 5.50 -5.13 -14.62
N GLY A 241 5.20 -5.78 -15.75
CA GLY A 241 4.31 -5.25 -16.79
C GLY A 241 2.88 -4.85 -16.37
N ASN A 242 2.35 -5.37 -15.26
CA ASN A 242 1.01 -5.04 -14.74
C ASN A 242 1.02 -4.05 -13.55
N LEU A 243 2.18 -3.50 -13.19
CA LEU A 243 2.33 -2.62 -12.04
C LEU A 243 1.65 -1.26 -12.28
N GLN A 244 0.67 -0.92 -11.44
CA GLN A 244 -0.09 0.33 -11.51
C GLN A 244 0.36 1.39 -10.49
N ASN A 245 0.96 0.96 -9.38
CA ASN A 245 1.37 1.79 -8.25
C ASN A 245 2.80 1.46 -7.85
N LEU A 246 3.69 2.46 -7.82
CA LEU A 246 5.08 2.32 -7.40
C LEU A 246 5.42 3.39 -6.35
N THR A 247 5.92 2.96 -5.19
CA THR A 247 6.37 3.86 -4.12
C THR A 247 7.82 3.54 -3.77
N LEU A 248 8.70 4.54 -3.86
CA LEU A 248 10.15 4.41 -3.62
C LEU A 248 10.60 5.35 -2.50
N PHE A 249 11.21 4.82 -1.44
CA PHE A 249 11.86 5.62 -0.40
C PHE A 249 13.38 5.55 -0.56
N PHE A 250 13.97 6.66 -0.99
CA PHE A 250 15.42 6.81 -1.17
C PHE A 250 16.06 7.38 0.10
N TRP A 251 17.03 6.65 0.65
CA TRP A 251 17.77 7.03 1.87
C TRP A 251 19.17 7.59 1.57
N THR A 252 19.64 7.41 0.34
CA THR A 252 20.95 7.86 -0.15
C THR A 252 20.81 8.72 -1.40
N THR A 253 21.92 9.29 -1.86
CA THR A 253 21.96 10.31 -2.91
C THR A 253 22.01 9.68 -4.31
N LEU A 254 21.19 10.13 -5.25
CA LEU A 254 21.28 9.74 -6.68
C LEU A 254 22.69 10.03 -7.25
N ARG A 255 23.47 8.96 -7.50
CA ARG A 255 24.82 9.04 -8.07
C ARG A 255 24.84 8.90 -9.60
N CYS A 256 23.81 8.28 -10.16
CA CYS A 256 23.69 7.87 -11.56
C CYS A 256 22.22 7.85 -11.96
N ASP A 257 21.94 7.85 -13.26
CA ASP A 257 20.57 7.94 -13.77
C ASP A 257 19.75 6.68 -13.49
N CYS A 258 18.47 6.89 -13.22
CA CYS A 258 17.50 5.83 -12.89
C CYS A 258 16.37 5.84 -13.91
N VAL A 259 16.15 4.73 -14.62
CA VAL A 259 15.02 4.59 -15.55
C VAL A 259 13.88 3.82 -14.90
N ILE A 260 12.71 4.44 -14.83
CA ILE A 260 11.46 3.80 -14.42
C ILE A 260 10.65 3.55 -15.70
N ASP A 261 10.71 2.32 -16.20
CA ASP A 261 9.92 1.81 -17.32
C ASP A 261 9.01 0.68 -16.82
N CYS A 262 7.83 1.05 -16.33
CA CYS A 262 6.72 0.16 -15.97
C CYS A 262 5.52 0.46 -16.89
N PRO A 263 5.23 -0.37 -17.92
CA PRO A 263 4.28 -0.02 -18.99
C PRO A 263 2.86 0.38 -18.55
N GLN A 264 2.35 -0.16 -17.44
CA GLN A 264 0.99 0.09 -16.93
C GLN A 264 0.96 1.01 -15.68
N LEU A 265 2.05 1.71 -15.39
CA LEU A 265 2.15 2.55 -14.19
C LEU A 265 1.25 3.79 -14.28
N ILE A 266 0.36 3.97 -13.31
CA ILE A 266 -0.58 5.10 -13.21
C ILE A 266 -0.15 6.07 -12.11
N ASN A 267 0.36 5.53 -11.00
CA ASN A 267 0.69 6.25 -9.77
C ASN A 267 2.17 6.02 -9.39
N LEU A 268 2.95 7.09 -9.30
CA LEU A 268 4.35 7.07 -8.86
C LEU A 268 4.53 7.96 -7.62
N GLU A 269 5.03 7.40 -6.52
CA GLU A 269 5.44 8.15 -5.33
C GLU A 269 6.95 7.99 -5.08
N ILE A 270 7.65 9.10 -4.86
CA ILE A 270 9.08 9.12 -4.57
C ILE A 270 9.37 9.97 -3.31
N ASN A 271 9.94 9.33 -2.30
CA ASN A 271 10.11 9.90 -0.98
C ASN A 271 11.60 9.93 -0.58
N TYR A 272 12.21 11.11 -0.63
CA TYR A 272 13.64 11.33 -0.46
C TYR A 272 13.93 11.69 1.01
N CYS A 273 14.73 10.88 1.70
CA CYS A 273 14.96 10.96 3.15
C CYS A 273 16.45 10.81 3.50
N THR A 274 17.23 11.87 3.24
CA THR A 274 18.71 11.86 3.24
C THR A 274 19.40 11.80 4.62
N SER A 275 18.69 11.58 5.73
CA SER A 275 19.35 11.32 7.02
C SER A 275 18.52 10.47 8.00
N LYS A 276 19.23 9.70 8.83
CA LYS A 276 18.67 8.99 10.00
C LYS A 276 18.14 9.93 11.11
N SER A 277 18.33 11.25 10.94
CA SER A 277 17.82 12.31 11.82
C SER A 277 16.70 13.15 11.17
N GLY A 278 16.15 12.71 10.03
CA GLY A 278 15.04 13.36 9.33
C GLY A 278 15.38 14.64 8.57
N LYS A 279 16.65 15.07 8.57
CA LYS A 279 17.11 16.31 7.91
C LYS A 279 17.30 16.07 6.42
N SER A 280 16.60 16.84 5.60
CA SER A 280 16.77 16.84 4.15
C SER A 280 18.03 17.63 3.76
N ILE A 281 19.15 16.93 3.66
CA ILE A 281 20.41 17.47 3.13
C ILE A 281 20.25 17.68 1.62
N VAL A 282 20.57 18.87 1.12
CA VAL A 282 20.73 19.16 -0.31
C VAL A 282 21.98 18.46 -0.82
N SER A 283 21.85 17.19 -1.20
CA SER A 283 22.92 16.41 -1.79
C SER A 283 23.25 16.89 -3.20
N SER A 284 24.52 16.85 -3.58
CA SER A 284 24.92 16.96 -4.99
C SER A 284 24.55 15.67 -5.73
N ASN A 285 23.28 15.53 -6.10
CA ASN A 285 22.82 14.47 -6.99
C ASN A 285 23.54 14.63 -8.34
N SER A 286 24.18 13.57 -8.81
CA SER A 286 24.80 13.51 -10.15
C SER A 286 23.98 12.68 -11.14
N GLY A 287 22.86 12.11 -10.70
CA GLY A 287 21.91 11.36 -11.53
C GLY A 287 20.49 11.92 -11.50
N LYS A 288 19.76 11.66 -12.58
CA LYS A 288 18.37 12.05 -12.85
C LYS A 288 17.45 10.82 -12.88
N ILE A 289 16.20 10.99 -12.46
CA ILE A 289 15.17 9.96 -12.66
C ILE A 289 14.47 10.20 -14.00
N MET A 290 14.46 9.22 -14.89
CA MET A 290 13.75 9.25 -16.17
C MET A 290 12.54 8.30 -16.12
N VAL A 291 11.34 8.85 -16.27
CA VAL A 291 10.08 8.09 -16.18
C VAL A 291 9.49 7.89 -17.57
N LEU A 292 9.58 6.66 -18.08
CA LEU A 292 9.21 6.28 -19.45
C LEU A 292 7.84 5.59 -19.52
N THR A 293 6.97 5.82 -18.54
CA THR A 293 5.70 5.10 -18.38
C THR A 293 4.52 5.85 -19.01
N PRO A 294 3.97 5.42 -20.16
CA PRO A 294 3.03 6.21 -20.95
C PRO A 294 1.63 6.37 -20.34
N ASN A 295 1.27 5.51 -19.38
CA ASN A 295 -0.02 5.53 -18.69
C ASN A 295 -0.01 6.35 -17.38
N ILE A 296 1.10 7.03 -17.06
CA ILE A 296 1.25 7.80 -15.83
C ILE A 296 0.25 8.95 -15.77
N ARG A 297 -0.40 9.11 -14.62
CA ARG A 297 -1.33 10.21 -14.35
C ARG A 297 -0.98 10.97 -13.09
N ASN A 298 -0.51 10.27 -12.07
CA ASN A 298 -0.34 10.84 -10.74
C ASN A 298 1.10 10.67 -10.27
N PHE A 299 1.74 11.77 -9.90
CA PHE A 299 3.07 11.79 -9.30
C PHE A 299 3.05 12.48 -7.94
N SER A 300 3.70 11.88 -6.95
CA SER A 300 3.85 12.44 -5.60
C SER A 300 5.31 12.44 -5.21
N SER A 301 5.84 13.56 -4.74
CA SER A 301 7.19 13.66 -4.19
C SER A 301 7.20 14.18 -2.76
N VAL A 302 8.13 13.64 -1.97
CA VAL A 302 8.60 14.24 -0.74
C VAL A 302 10.10 14.48 -0.91
N GLY A 303 10.51 15.74 -0.97
CA GLY A 303 11.83 16.16 -1.41
C GLY A 303 11.86 16.67 -2.85
N ILE A 304 13.00 17.28 -3.20
CA ILE A 304 13.32 17.86 -4.50
C ILE A 304 14.56 17.16 -5.07
N PHE A 305 14.51 16.74 -6.32
CA PHE A 305 15.55 15.98 -7.01
C PHE A 305 15.35 16.04 -8.53
N PRO A 306 16.40 15.90 -9.36
CA PRO A 306 16.24 15.92 -10.82
C PRO A 306 15.40 14.73 -11.30
N ILE A 307 14.28 15.02 -11.94
CA ILE A 307 13.37 14.06 -12.55
C ILE A 307 12.85 14.60 -13.88
N GLU A 308 12.62 13.72 -14.84
CA GLU A 308 12.00 13.99 -16.12
C GLU A 308 11.06 12.85 -16.49
N PHE A 309 9.90 13.22 -17.04
CA PHE A 309 8.96 12.30 -17.63
C PHE A 309 9.16 12.32 -19.15
N GLY A 310 8.80 11.24 -19.84
CA GLY A 310 8.58 11.30 -21.29
C GLY A 310 7.50 12.31 -21.68
N ALA A 311 7.18 12.42 -22.96
CA ALA A 311 6.18 13.37 -23.48
C ALA A 311 4.73 13.00 -23.14
N PHE A 312 4.43 12.82 -21.85
CA PHE A 312 3.17 12.36 -21.27
C PHE A 312 2.53 13.47 -20.43
N ASP A 313 1.21 13.38 -20.19
CA ASP A 313 0.45 14.41 -19.48
C ASP A 313 0.17 13.99 -18.04
N LEU A 314 0.68 14.75 -17.06
CA LEU A 314 0.43 14.48 -15.65
C LEU A 314 -0.88 15.15 -15.21
N GLU A 315 -1.83 14.34 -14.76
CA GLU A 315 -3.14 14.78 -14.29
C GLU A 315 -3.04 15.43 -12.90
N ASN A 316 -2.37 14.76 -11.95
CA ASN A 316 -2.12 15.27 -10.61
C ASN A 316 -0.65 15.14 -10.21
N VAL A 317 -0.06 16.24 -9.76
CA VAL A 317 1.26 16.28 -9.13
C VAL A 317 1.12 16.82 -7.71
N ASN A 318 1.83 16.20 -6.76
CA ASN A 318 1.93 16.63 -5.37
C ASN A 318 3.41 16.74 -4.98
N ILE A 319 3.88 17.93 -4.57
CA ILE A 319 5.26 18.18 -4.18
C ILE A 319 5.28 18.64 -2.73
N GLN A 320 6.09 17.98 -1.90
CA GLN A 320 6.20 18.25 -0.46
C GLN A 320 7.66 18.35 -0.02
N LEU A 321 7.93 19.09 1.06
CA LEU A 321 9.23 19.16 1.73
C LEU A 321 9.08 18.81 3.21
N ARG A 322 9.88 17.86 3.72
CA ARG A 322 9.82 17.45 5.15
C ARG A 322 10.16 18.58 6.13
N ASP A 323 11.01 19.51 5.72
CA ASP A 323 11.54 20.59 6.55
C ASP A 323 11.93 21.78 5.66
N SER A 324 11.49 23.00 6.01
CA SER A 324 11.90 24.24 5.34
C SER A 324 13.17 24.86 5.95
N ALA A 325 13.56 24.44 7.17
CA ALA A 325 14.76 24.92 7.84
C ALA A 325 16.04 24.56 7.08
N VAL A 326 16.01 23.52 6.23
CA VAL A 326 17.04 23.21 5.22
C VAL A 326 17.56 24.48 4.57
N ILE A 327 16.65 25.31 4.03
CA ILE A 327 16.97 26.49 3.23
C ILE A 327 17.55 27.62 4.09
N LYS A 328 17.15 27.67 5.37
CA LYS A 328 17.72 28.58 6.38
C LYS A 328 19.10 28.11 6.85
N THR A 329 19.42 26.81 6.72
CA THR A 329 20.75 26.22 6.99
C THR A 329 21.65 26.10 5.74
N VAL A 330 21.15 26.46 4.55
CA VAL A 330 21.89 26.45 3.27
C VAL A 330 22.81 27.68 3.18
N ALA A 331 23.74 27.76 4.12
CA ALA A 331 24.79 28.78 4.24
C ALA A 331 26.16 28.21 3.82
N PRO A 332 26.25 27.62 2.62
CA PRO A 332 27.07 28.29 1.60
C PRO A 332 26.44 28.33 0.20
N SER A 333 26.90 29.28 -0.62
CA SER A 333 26.40 29.58 -1.97
C SER A 333 26.20 28.35 -2.87
N LYS A 334 27.20 27.46 -2.94
CA LYS A 334 27.16 26.23 -3.75
C LYS A 334 26.00 25.29 -3.38
N MET A 335 25.54 25.30 -2.13
CA MET A 335 24.39 24.50 -1.72
C MET A 335 23.05 25.18 -2.11
N LYS A 336 22.98 26.52 -2.11
CA LYS A 336 21.84 27.28 -2.66
C LYS A 336 21.72 27.07 -4.17
N GLU A 337 22.86 27.01 -4.85
CA GLU A 337 22.98 26.74 -6.29
C GLU A 337 22.56 25.30 -6.66
N ASN A 338 23.07 24.29 -5.97
CA ASN A 338 22.61 22.90 -6.15
C ASN A 338 21.09 22.79 -5.96
N PHE A 339 20.54 23.43 -4.92
CA PHE A 339 19.10 23.42 -4.62
C PHE A 339 18.28 24.10 -5.74
N LYS A 340 18.72 25.27 -6.22
CA LYS A 340 18.16 25.98 -7.38
C LYS A 340 18.15 25.09 -8.62
N ASN A 341 19.24 24.39 -8.91
CA ASN A 341 19.35 23.55 -10.09
C ASN A 341 18.39 22.36 -9.99
N GLN A 342 18.33 21.66 -8.85
CA GLN A 342 17.38 20.56 -8.62
C GLN A 342 15.92 21.01 -8.71
N PHE A 343 15.58 22.20 -8.21
CA PHE A 343 14.27 22.82 -8.40
C PHE A 343 13.97 23.09 -9.87
N THR A 344 14.96 23.57 -10.63
CA THR A 344 14.87 23.83 -12.07
C THR A 344 14.57 22.53 -12.81
N ASP A 345 15.45 21.53 -12.68
CA ASP A 345 15.35 20.24 -13.35
C ASP A 345 14.00 19.57 -13.10
N MET A 346 13.59 19.53 -11.82
CA MET A 346 12.33 18.93 -11.40
C MET A 346 11.11 19.65 -11.99
N PHE A 347 11.05 20.98 -11.91
CA PHE A 347 9.87 21.72 -12.38
C PHE A 347 9.78 21.75 -13.91
N TRP A 348 10.91 21.71 -14.63
CA TRP A 348 10.92 21.51 -16.09
C TRP A 348 10.50 20.09 -16.49
N GLY A 349 10.94 19.06 -15.78
CA GLY A 349 10.47 17.69 -15.96
C GLY A 349 8.98 17.49 -15.69
N LEU A 350 8.36 18.39 -14.90
CA LEU A 350 6.93 18.43 -14.57
C LEU A 350 6.13 19.41 -15.45
N SER A 351 6.72 19.94 -16.52
CA SER A 351 6.11 20.97 -17.39
C SER A 351 4.72 20.63 -17.95
N ARG A 352 4.41 19.33 -18.15
CA ARG A 352 3.13 18.81 -18.67
C ARG A 352 2.08 18.48 -17.58
N THR A 353 2.18 19.13 -16.43
CA THR A 353 1.23 18.99 -15.30
C THR A 353 -0.05 19.79 -15.52
N LYS A 354 -1.20 19.22 -15.16
CA LYS A 354 -2.52 19.90 -15.08
C LYS A 354 -2.85 20.43 -13.69
N ILE A 355 -2.75 19.58 -12.67
CA ILE A 355 -3.00 19.94 -11.27
C ILE A 355 -1.71 19.82 -10.47
N LEU A 356 -1.19 20.93 -9.96
CA LEU A 356 0.02 20.97 -9.13
C LEU A 356 -0.34 21.31 -7.68
N THR A 357 -0.19 20.36 -6.76
CA THR A 357 -0.35 20.57 -5.31
C THR A 357 1.00 20.85 -4.67
N LEU A 358 1.09 21.96 -3.94
CA LEU A 358 2.29 22.37 -3.19
C LEU A 358 1.97 22.45 -1.69
N ASP A 359 2.89 22.01 -0.84
CA ASP A 359 2.79 22.23 0.61
C ASP A 359 3.33 23.62 1.03
N SER A 360 3.15 23.96 2.32
CA SER A 360 3.64 25.23 2.88
C SER A 360 5.16 25.38 2.78
N ASN A 361 5.90 24.28 2.85
CA ASN A 361 7.36 24.27 2.90
C ASN A 361 7.95 24.52 1.50
N ILE A 362 7.34 24.00 0.44
CA ILE A 362 7.65 24.33 -0.96
C ILE A 362 7.32 25.80 -1.26
N ILE A 363 6.22 26.34 -0.75
CA ILE A 363 5.86 27.74 -0.98
C ILE A 363 6.82 28.69 -0.25
N GLU A 364 7.22 28.37 0.98
CA GLU A 364 8.29 29.09 1.68
C GLU A 364 9.63 28.95 0.92
N ALA A 365 9.95 27.76 0.42
CA ALA A 365 11.18 27.47 -0.32
C ALA A 365 11.32 28.33 -1.58
N LEU A 366 10.30 28.33 -2.43
CA LEU A 366 10.28 29.10 -3.66
C LEU A 366 10.29 30.62 -3.37
N SER A 367 9.62 31.04 -2.29
CA SER A 367 9.64 32.45 -1.85
C SER A 367 11.03 32.92 -1.41
N ALA A 368 11.81 32.06 -0.75
CA ALA A 368 13.21 32.32 -0.39
C ALA A 368 14.20 32.28 -1.58
N LEU A 369 13.73 31.88 -2.77
CA LEU A 369 14.47 31.88 -4.03
C LEU A 369 14.00 33.00 -4.98
N SER A 370 13.39 34.07 -4.47
CA SER A 370 12.84 35.20 -5.23
C SER A 370 13.75 35.68 -6.36
N ASP A 371 15.04 35.93 -6.07
CA ASP A 371 16.05 36.45 -7.02
C ASP A 371 16.18 35.57 -8.28
N PHE A 372 16.06 34.25 -8.09
CA PHE A 372 16.09 33.25 -9.15
C PHE A 372 14.78 33.22 -9.94
N LEU A 373 13.63 33.36 -9.27
CA LEU A 373 12.32 33.38 -9.94
C LEU A 373 12.15 34.61 -10.84
N VAL A 374 12.80 35.75 -10.56
CA VAL A 374 12.82 36.91 -11.47
C VAL A 374 13.43 36.55 -12.83
N GLN A 375 14.44 35.67 -12.84
CA GLN A 375 15.23 35.33 -14.02
C GLN A 375 14.71 34.10 -14.78
N THR A 376 13.69 33.41 -14.26
CA THR A 376 13.33 32.05 -14.70
C THR A 376 11.92 32.01 -15.26
N SER A 377 11.81 31.73 -16.56
CA SER A 377 10.53 31.57 -17.23
C SER A 377 9.73 30.40 -16.66
N SER A 378 8.40 30.50 -16.72
CA SER A 378 7.50 29.45 -16.26
C SER A 378 7.79 28.12 -17.00
N PRO A 379 8.07 27.01 -16.31
CA PRO A 379 8.33 25.73 -16.96
C PRO A 379 7.04 25.07 -17.46
N PHE A 380 5.92 25.35 -16.80
CA PHE A 380 4.63 24.71 -17.06
C PHE A 380 3.98 25.18 -18.37
N ILE A 381 3.36 24.24 -19.08
CA ILE A 381 2.63 24.49 -20.34
C ILE A 381 1.18 23.99 -20.34
N MET A 382 0.75 23.26 -19.32
CA MET A 382 -0.58 22.61 -19.27
C MET A 382 -1.36 22.80 -17.96
N LEU A 383 -0.92 23.69 -17.06
CA LEU A 383 -1.59 23.87 -15.78
C LEU A 383 -3.01 24.41 -15.93
N GLU A 384 -3.92 23.78 -15.19
CA GLU A 384 -5.30 24.18 -14.97
C GLU A 384 -5.45 24.71 -13.52
N TYR A 385 -4.81 24.05 -12.55
CA TYR A 385 -4.90 24.41 -11.13
C TYR A 385 -3.56 24.28 -10.39
N VAL A 386 -3.24 25.28 -9.56
CA VAL A 386 -2.21 25.18 -8.51
C VAL A 386 -2.92 25.11 -7.17
N LYS A 387 -2.89 23.94 -6.53
CA LYS A 387 -3.50 23.72 -5.22
C LYS A 387 -2.51 24.09 -4.11
N VAL A 388 -2.90 25.02 -3.26
CA VAL A 388 -2.13 25.49 -2.09
C VAL A 388 -2.77 25.03 -0.77
N PRO A 389 -2.06 25.07 0.37
CA PRO A 389 -2.60 24.62 1.67
C PRO A 389 -3.85 25.39 2.08
N HIS A 390 -4.73 24.74 2.85
CA HIS A 390 -5.95 25.38 3.33
C HIS A 390 -5.62 26.57 4.26
N GLY A 391 -6.30 27.70 4.06
CA GLY A 391 -6.00 28.95 4.75
C GLY A 391 -4.85 29.78 4.14
N TYR A 392 -4.09 29.25 3.18
CA TYR A 392 -3.08 30.04 2.46
C TYR A 392 -3.77 31.12 1.60
N LYS A 393 -3.43 32.40 1.83
CA LYS A 393 -4.00 33.52 1.08
C LYS A 393 -3.22 33.75 -0.21
N GLU A 394 -3.91 33.82 -1.34
CA GLU A 394 -3.28 34.09 -2.64
C GLU A 394 -2.58 35.47 -2.69
N SER A 395 -3.02 36.42 -1.86
CA SER A 395 -2.36 37.73 -1.67
C SER A 395 -0.97 37.63 -1.01
N SER A 396 -0.66 36.51 -0.34
CA SER A 396 0.65 36.27 0.29
C SER A 396 1.68 35.65 -0.67
N MET A 397 1.26 35.23 -1.87
CA MET A 397 2.18 34.70 -2.89
C MET A 397 2.77 35.85 -3.70
N SER A 398 4.10 35.92 -3.79
CA SER A 398 4.79 36.99 -4.51
C SER A 398 4.51 36.97 -6.02
N THR A 399 4.56 38.13 -6.67
CA THR A 399 4.32 38.26 -8.12
C THR A 399 5.25 37.37 -8.94
N TYR A 400 6.52 37.25 -8.54
CA TYR A 400 7.49 36.37 -9.20
C TYR A 400 7.14 34.89 -9.05
N LEU A 401 6.63 34.45 -7.89
CA LEU A 401 6.18 33.08 -7.69
C LEU A 401 4.90 32.78 -8.50
N LYS A 402 3.95 33.72 -8.55
CA LYS A 402 2.79 33.61 -9.45
C LYS A 402 3.21 33.53 -10.92
N TRP A 403 4.18 34.33 -11.35
CA TRP A 403 4.66 34.32 -12.74
C TRP A 403 5.44 33.05 -13.08
N PHE A 404 6.28 32.54 -12.18
CA PHE A 404 6.97 31.26 -12.35
C PHE A 404 5.97 30.08 -12.46
N LEU A 405 4.93 30.05 -11.63
CA LEU A 405 3.94 28.96 -11.66
C LEU A 405 2.95 29.08 -12.82
N LEU A 406 2.44 30.28 -13.12
CA LEU A 406 1.30 30.48 -14.03
C LEU A 406 1.64 31.18 -15.35
N GLY A 407 2.85 31.75 -15.50
CA GLY A 407 3.15 32.78 -16.51
C GLY A 407 2.96 32.38 -17.98
N ARG A 408 3.00 31.08 -18.30
CA ARG A 408 2.65 30.54 -19.63
C ARG A 408 1.23 29.98 -19.70
N CYS A 409 0.65 29.59 -18.56
CA CYS A 409 -0.65 28.92 -18.46
C CYS A 409 -1.76 29.94 -18.16
N ARG A 410 -2.15 30.75 -19.16
CA ARG A 410 -3.09 31.89 -19.01
C ARG A 410 -4.48 31.58 -18.44
N LYS A 411 -4.87 30.30 -18.31
CA LYS A 411 -6.13 29.85 -17.70
C LYS A 411 -5.93 29.19 -16.32
N ALA A 412 -4.69 29.01 -15.87
CA ALA A 412 -4.40 28.37 -14.60
C ALA A 412 -4.83 29.24 -13.42
N THR A 413 -5.39 28.62 -12.38
CA THR A 413 -5.83 29.33 -11.17
C THR A 413 -5.20 28.75 -9.91
N ILE A 414 -4.98 29.58 -8.89
CA ILE A 414 -4.54 29.14 -7.57
C ILE A 414 -5.77 28.85 -6.71
N VAL A 415 -5.84 27.68 -6.07
CA VAL A 415 -6.99 27.25 -5.28
C VAL A 415 -6.58 26.58 -3.97
N THR A 416 -7.36 26.76 -2.90
CA THR A 416 -7.21 25.98 -1.65
C THR A 416 -8.00 24.66 -1.70
N THR A 417 -9.00 24.57 -2.60
CA THR A 417 -9.85 23.41 -2.83
C THR A 417 -10.10 23.28 -4.33
N LEU A 418 -9.95 22.08 -4.90
CA LEU A 418 -10.23 21.85 -6.32
C LEU A 418 -11.75 21.97 -6.56
N PRO A 419 -12.19 22.58 -7.68
CA PRO A 419 -13.61 22.60 -8.02
C PRO A 419 -14.11 21.18 -8.25
N GLN A 420 -15.29 20.86 -7.71
CA GLN A 420 -15.94 19.59 -8.01
C GLN A 420 -16.33 19.56 -9.49
N LYS A 421 -15.93 18.50 -10.20
CA LYS A 421 -16.24 18.30 -11.61
C LYS A 421 -17.73 17.93 -11.75
N ILE A 422 -18.58 18.94 -11.90
CA ILE A 422 -20.02 18.75 -12.13
C ILE A 422 -20.18 18.06 -13.49
N GLU A 423 -20.54 16.78 -13.48
CA GLU A 423 -21.01 16.09 -14.68
C GLU A 423 -22.40 16.63 -15.03
N ILE A 424 -22.42 17.62 -15.92
CA ILE A 424 -23.66 18.07 -16.57
C ILE A 424 -24.11 16.93 -17.48
N LYS A 425 -25.00 16.08 -16.99
CA LYS A 425 -25.90 15.33 -17.88
C LYS A 425 -26.68 16.34 -18.70
N GLU A 426 -26.59 16.23 -20.02
CA GLU A 426 -27.36 17.08 -20.92
C GLU A 426 -28.86 16.95 -20.58
N PRO A 427 -29.59 18.05 -20.37
CA PRO A 427 -31.02 17.99 -20.08
C PRO A 427 -31.75 17.51 -21.33
N ALA A 428 -32.54 16.44 -21.19
CA ALA A 428 -33.32 15.89 -22.29
C ALA A 428 -34.25 16.95 -22.91
N SER A 429 -34.18 17.10 -24.24
CA SER A 429 -34.93 18.11 -24.99
C SER A 429 -36.44 17.98 -24.74
N SER A 430 -37.01 19.01 -24.12
CA SER A 430 -38.43 19.10 -23.76
C SER A 430 -39.06 20.32 -24.45
N ALA A 431 -39.01 20.32 -25.78
CA ALA A 431 -39.51 21.41 -26.64
C ALA A 431 -40.82 21.04 -27.38
N ALA A 432 -41.82 20.52 -26.65
CA ALA A 432 -43.16 20.33 -27.19
C ALA A 432 -43.92 21.68 -27.24
N LYS A 433 -44.06 22.26 -28.43
CA LYS A 433 -44.98 23.39 -28.68
C LYS A 433 -46.18 22.92 -29.49
N ASN A 434 -47.37 23.31 -29.05
CA ASN A 434 -48.64 22.93 -29.68
C ASN A 434 -48.86 23.65 -31.01
N VAL A 435 -49.23 22.89 -32.05
CA VAL A 435 -49.88 23.38 -33.28
C VAL A 435 -50.94 22.34 -33.70
N PRO A 436 -52.20 22.73 -34.02
CA PRO A 436 -53.27 21.79 -34.41
C PRO A 436 -53.11 21.29 -35.86
N PRO A 437 -53.81 20.20 -36.26
CA PRO A 437 -53.52 19.46 -37.49
C PRO A 437 -54.20 20.01 -38.75
N GLN A 438 -53.56 19.78 -39.90
CA GLN A 438 -54.23 19.66 -41.20
C GLN A 438 -53.66 18.48 -42.01
N ASP A 439 -54.57 17.62 -42.45
CA ASP A 439 -54.42 16.58 -43.47
C ASP A 439 -55.14 17.05 -44.74
N PRO A 440 -55.00 16.39 -45.92
CA PRO A 440 -53.96 15.46 -46.37
C PRO A 440 -53.42 15.85 -47.77
N LEU A 441 -52.62 15.00 -48.44
CA LEU A 441 -52.95 14.43 -49.78
C LEU A 441 -51.82 13.59 -50.42
N THR A 442 -52.24 12.53 -51.14
CA THR A 442 -51.58 11.83 -52.27
C THR A 442 -50.17 11.23 -52.13
N ALA A 443 -50.15 9.90 -52.02
CA ALA A 443 -49.15 8.99 -52.63
C ALA A 443 -49.27 9.00 -54.19
N PRO A 444 -48.48 8.24 -55.01
CA PRO A 444 -47.56 7.13 -54.69
C PRO A 444 -46.17 7.22 -55.39
N THR A 445 -45.31 6.18 -55.40
CA THR A 445 -45.29 5.17 -56.49
C THR A 445 -44.19 4.11 -56.28
N LYS A 446 -44.56 2.81 -56.19
CA LYS A 446 -43.82 1.55 -56.57
C LYS A 446 -42.37 1.36 -56.03
N ALA A 447 -41.79 0.16 -55.89
CA ALA A 447 -42.15 -1.26 -56.01
C ALA A 447 -41.04 -2.06 -55.27
N ARG A 448 -41.07 -3.38 -54.98
CA ARG A 448 -42.05 -4.46 -54.83
C ARG A 448 -41.22 -5.76 -54.75
N ALA A 449 -41.30 -6.50 -53.63
CA ALA A 449 -40.79 -7.88 -53.44
C ALA A 449 -39.27 -8.13 -53.62
N GLY A 450 -38.68 -9.23 -53.12
CA GLY A 450 -39.18 -10.35 -52.29
C GLY A 450 -38.05 -10.86 -51.35
N SER A 451 -38.32 -11.46 -50.18
CA SER A 451 -38.81 -12.84 -49.97
C SER A 451 -37.98 -13.93 -50.67
N LYS A 452 -37.51 -15.01 -50.04
CA LYS A 452 -37.56 -15.56 -48.65
C LYS A 452 -36.32 -16.50 -48.49
N LYS A 453 -35.62 -16.60 -47.35
CA LYS A 453 -35.93 -17.36 -46.10
C LYS A 453 -36.03 -18.89 -46.33
N VAL A 454 -35.53 -19.70 -45.37
CA VAL A 454 -35.68 -21.19 -45.27
C VAL A 454 -34.71 -21.94 -46.22
N HIS A 455 -33.98 -23.02 -45.90
CA HIS A 455 -33.71 -23.86 -44.69
C HIS A 455 -32.25 -24.42 -44.80
N SER A 456 -31.70 -25.48 -44.15
CA SER A 456 -32.02 -26.44 -43.05
C SER A 456 -30.76 -27.30 -42.73
N GLU A 457 -30.48 -27.58 -41.44
CA GLU A 457 -30.07 -28.93 -40.92
C GLU A 457 -28.75 -29.58 -41.46
N VAL A 458 -28.17 -30.71 -40.97
CA VAL A 458 -28.17 -31.49 -39.70
C VAL A 458 -26.94 -32.44 -39.72
N ASN A 459 -26.49 -32.94 -38.54
CA ASN A 459 -25.56 -34.08 -38.34
C ASN A 459 -24.09 -33.95 -38.82
N ALA A 460 -23.15 -34.81 -38.42
CA ALA A 460 -22.95 -35.54 -37.15
C ALA A 460 -21.57 -36.25 -37.13
N ASP A 461 -21.22 -36.76 -35.94
CA ASP A 461 -20.47 -38.01 -35.68
C ASP A 461 -18.94 -38.08 -35.88
N ARG A 462 -18.31 -38.79 -34.92
CA ARG A 462 -17.03 -39.56 -34.95
C ARG A 462 -15.75 -38.84 -35.43
N ALA A 463 -14.69 -38.67 -34.62
CA ALA A 463 -13.98 -39.56 -33.69
C ALA A 463 -13.22 -40.74 -34.35
N THR A 464 -11.86 -40.71 -34.26
CA THR A 464 -10.92 -41.86 -34.27
C THR A 464 -9.64 -41.44 -33.52
N GLN A 465 -8.89 -42.41 -32.98
CA GLN A 465 -7.62 -42.22 -32.24
C GLN A 465 -6.40 -42.09 -33.17
N ILE A 466 -5.24 -41.73 -32.60
CA ILE A 466 -3.82 -42.09 -32.93
C ILE A 466 -2.93 -40.98 -32.32
N GLY A 467 -1.79 -41.25 -31.67
CA GLY A 467 -1.17 -42.53 -31.32
C GLY A 467 -0.06 -42.33 -30.26
N VAL A 468 0.60 -43.42 -29.85
CA VAL A 468 1.69 -43.40 -28.87
C VAL A 468 3.04 -43.49 -29.58
N THR A 469 4.03 -42.72 -29.11
CA THR A 469 5.46 -43.03 -29.28
C THR A 469 6.23 -42.70 -28.00
N VAL A 470 7.31 -43.44 -27.78
CA VAL A 470 8.20 -43.39 -26.61
C VAL A 470 9.65 -43.42 -27.14
N GLU A 471 10.61 -43.23 -26.24
CA GLU A 471 12.08 -43.33 -26.42
C GLU A 471 12.79 -42.05 -26.90
N GLY A 472 13.98 -41.83 -26.33
CA GLY A 472 14.73 -40.57 -26.30
C GLY A 472 15.37 -40.34 -24.93
#